data_AF-A0A9R0XN71-F1
#
_entry.id   AF-A0A9R0XN71-F1
#
_cell.length_a   1.000
_cell.length_b   1.000
_cell.length_c   1.000
_cell.angle_alpha   90.00
_cell.angle_beta   90.00
_cell.angle_gamma   90.00
#
_symmetry.space_group_name_H-M   'P 1'
#
loop_
_entity.id
_entity.type
_entity.pdbx_description
1 polymer ?
#
loop_
_entity_poly.entity_id
_entity_poly.type
_entity_poly.pdbx_seq_one_letter_code
_entity_poly.pdbx_strand_id
1 'polypeptide(L)'
;MRHGEWRTLDCRHGRALLHNNRTRTLLVWDPMTGDERYLPFPTQAHLEIVQYDGAVLCAAGHSDHGDCHWCPFLVAFVFSNHRDLITSACVYSSETGVWGEITSIHIRDSIVDASPTALLGSTLYWLSENDSIIELDLDKNSLDLIELPDDGFGIIMLAEDGCLGFARLDRFSLHLWSRVASIDGVVSWTHRRVIDLEKLLAPQVVAACMDRVGLAGYAEDANVIFIHVHPHTYMFHLKSMQIERLQRGISGWFLFPYRSFYTPGPGITTGGGDDQAELLYIS
;
A
#
# COMPACT_ATOMS: atom_id res chain seq x y z
N MET A 1 -23.10 -3.08 1.46
CA MET A 1 -22.20 -3.33 2.62
C MET A 1 -22.44 -2.24 3.66
N ARG A 2 -22.55 -2.56 4.96
CA ARG A 2 -22.68 -1.50 5.99
C ARG A 2 -21.30 -0.85 6.20
N HIS A 3 -21.23 0.46 6.00
CA HIS A 3 -20.02 1.31 5.97
C HIS A 3 -19.23 1.46 7.31
N GLY A 4 -19.22 0.46 8.19
CA GLY A 4 -18.52 0.60 9.48
C GLY A 4 -17.92 -0.69 10.05
N GLU A 5 -17.99 -1.82 9.33
CA GLU A 5 -17.47 -3.10 9.84
C GLU A 5 -16.23 -3.59 9.09
N TRP A 6 -15.96 -3.05 7.91
CA TRP A 6 -14.86 -3.45 7.04
C TRP A 6 -13.82 -2.34 6.96
N ARG A 7 -12.56 -2.75 7.06
CA ARG A 7 -11.38 -1.90 6.87
C ARG A 7 -10.63 -2.38 5.64
N THR A 8 -10.18 -1.44 4.81
CA THR A 8 -9.29 -1.75 3.68
C THR A 8 -7.86 -1.98 4.19
N LEU A 9 -7.23 -3.06 3.72
CA LEU A 9 -5.82 -3.36 3.98
C LEU A 9 -4.96 -3.07 2.75
N ASP A 10 -5.48 -3.36 1.56
CA ASP A 10 -4.72 -3.17 0.32
C ASP A 10 -5.64 -3.08 -0.90
N CYS A 11 -5.17 -2.44 -1.97
CA CYS A 11 -5.82 -2.40 -3.27
C CYS A 11 -4.76 -2.55 -4.36
N ARG A 12 -4.78 -3.67 -5.09
CA ARG A 12 -3.81 -3.95 -6.15
C ARG A 12 -4.40 -4.90 -7.18
N HIS A 13 -3.96 -4.77 -8.44
CA HIS A 13 -4.36 -5.65 -9.55
C HIS A 13 -5.87 -5.84 -9.72
N GLY A 14 -6.63 -4.74 -9.62
CA GLY A 14 -8.10 -4.77 -9.77
C GLY A 14 -8.87 -5.35 -8.58
N ARG A 15 -8.20 -5.64 -7.46
CA ARG A 15 -8.81 -6.22 -6.25
C ARG A 15 -8.57 -5.36 -5.02
N ALA A 16 -9.47 -5.46 -4.06
CA ALA A 16 -9.38 -4.88 -2.74
C ALA A 16 -9.36 -5.97 -1.67
N LEU A 17 -8.41 -5.90 -0.74
CA LEU A 17 -8.38 -6.73 0.46
C LEU A 17 -9.04 -5.97 1.60
N LEU A 18 -10.09 -6.58 2.16
CA LEU A 18 -10.89 -6.03 3.24
C LEU A 18 -10.83 -6.95 4.45
N HIS A 19 -10.82 -6.35 5.64
CA HIS A 19 -10.87 -7.06 6.91
C HIS A 19 -12.07 -6.64 7.75
N ASN A 20 -12.79 -7.62 8.30
CA ASN A 20 -13.86 -7.38 9.26
C ASN A 20 -13.36 -7.59 10.70
N ASN A 21 -13.23 -6.49 11.44
CA ASN A 21 -12.71 -6.51 12.81
C ASN A 21 -13.57 -7.35 13.78
N ARG A 22 -14.88 -7.46 13.54
CA ARG A 22 -15.80 -8.18 14.44
C ARG A 22 -15.77 -9.68 14.18
N THR A 23 -15.87 -10.09 12.92
CA THR A 23 -15.94 -11.51 12.55
C THR A 23 -14.57 -12.13 12.33
N ARG A 24 -13.49 -11.33 12.36
CA ARG A 24 -12.12 -11.72 11.99
C ARG A 24 -12.12 -12.45 10.65
N THR A 25 -12.69 -11.80 9.64
CA THR A 25 -12.84 -12.39 8.30
C THR A 25 -12.12 -11.51 7.30
N LEU A 26 -11.38 -12.13 6.40
CA LEU A 26 -10.77 -11.47 5.26
C LEU A 26 -11.64 -11.68 4.02
N LEU A 27 -11.75 -10.64 3.21
CA LEU A 27 -12.51 -10.62 1.97
C LEU A 27 -11.62 -10.02 0.88
N VAL A 28 -11.41 -10.78 -0.18
CA VAL A 28 -10.93 -10.22 -1.45
C VAL A 28 -12.14 -9.87 -2.29
N TRP A 29 -12.30 -8.59 -2.58
CA TRP A 29 -13.41 -8.06 -3.35
C TRP A 29 -12.88 -7.50 -4.67
N ASP A 30 -13.60 -7.76 -5.76
CA ASP A 30 -13.42 -7.11 -7.04
C ASP A 30 -14.51 -6.04 -7.22
N PRO A 31 -14.17 -4.74 -7.06
CA PRO A 31 -15.13 -3.65 -7.22
C PRO A 31 -15.79 -3.56 -8.60
N MET A 32 -15.14 -4.05 -9.66
CA MET A 32 -15.64 -3.92 -11.03
C MET A 32 -16.62 -5.04 -11.39
N THR A 33 -16.30 -6.28 -11.04
CA THR A 33 -17.17 -7.43 -11.32
C THR A 33 -18.17 -7.69 -10.20
N GLY A 34 -17.89 -7.20 -8.99
CA GLY A 34 -18.61 -7.53 -7.77
C GLY A 34 -18.26 -8.91 -7.19
N ASP A 35 -17.24 -9.61 -7.70
CA ASP A 35 -16.83 -10.90 -7.14
C ASP A 35 -16.32 -10.75 -5.71
N GLU A 36 -16.74 -11.66 -4.84
CA GLU A 36 -16.40 -11.67 -3.42
C GLU A 36 -15.83 -13.04 -3.04
N ARG A 37 -14.61 -13.04 -2.49
CA ARG A 37 -13.90 -14.24 -2.03
C ARG A 37 -13.54 -14.11 -0.55
N TYR A 38 -14.29 -14.81 0.28
CA TYR A 38 -14.03 -14.89 1.71
C TYR A 38 -12.90 -15.88 2.01
N LEU A 39 -11.95 -15.45 2.83
CA LEU A 39 -10.79 -16.25 3.20
C LEU A 39 -10.89 -16.69 4.67
N PRO A 40 -10.41 -17.89 5.01
CA PRO A 40 -10.20 -18.24 6.40
C PRO A 40 -9.16 -17.27 6.99
N PHE A 41 -9.39 -16.82 8.22
CA PHE A 41 -8.36 -16.08 8.94
C PHE A 41 -7.21 -17.02 9.29
N PRO A 42 -5.94 -16.58 9.22
CA PRO A 42 -4.81 -17.44 9.58
C PRO A 42 -4.97 -17.94 11.02
N THR A 43 -5.07 -19.25 11.20
CA THR A 43 -5.40 -19.83 12.52
C THR A 43 -4.33 -19.54 13.56
N GLN A 44 -3.09 -19.37 13.11
CA GLN A 44 -1.94 -19.03 13.94
C GLN A 44 -1.86 -17.54 14.29
N ALA A 45 -2.64 -16.67 13.63
CA ALA A 45 -2.78 -15.25 13.97
C ALA A 45 -3.90 -14.99 15.01
N HIS A 46 -4.51 -16.05 15.59
CA HIS A 46 -5.58 -15.94 16.59
C HIS A 46 -5.13 -15.56 18.01
N LEU A 47 -3.91 -15.05 18.18
CA LEU A 47 -3.41 -14.65 19.49
C LEU A 47 -4.07 -13.34 19.97
N GLU A 48 -4.18 -13.17 21.29
CA GLU A 48 -5.05 -12.16 21.91
C GLU A 48 -4.57 -10.70 21.81
N ILE A 49 -3.40 -10.41 21.24
CA ILE A 49 -2.86 -9.03 21.10
C ILE A 49 -1.96 -8.95 19.85
N VAL A 50 -2.58 -8.97 18.67
CA VAL A 50 -1.86 -9.00 17.39
C VAL A 50 -2.27 -7.80 16.54
N GLN A 51 -1.28 -7.01 16.13
CA GLN A 51 -1.44 -6.05 15.03
C GLN A 51 -1.10 -6.76 13.74
N TYR A 52 -1.85 -6.48 12.68
CA TYR A 52 -1.68 -7.15 11.41
C TYR A 52 -2.02 -6.22 10.27
N ASP A 53 -1.45 -6.55 9.13
CA ASP A 53 -1.79 -5.98 7.84
C ASP A 53 -1.69 -7.07 6.76
N GLY A 54 -2.12 -6.76 5.55
CA GLY A 54 -2.01 -7.69 4.45
C GLY A 54 -2.08 -7.03 3.10
N ALA A 55 -1.62 -7.74 2.08
CA ALA A 55 -1.62 -7.29 0.70
C ALA A 55 -2.20 -8.37 -0.21
N VAL A 56 -2.93 -7.95 -1.25
CA VAL A 56 -3.45 -8.83 -2.30
C VAL A 56 -2.60 -8.70 -3.55
N LEU A 57 -2.31 -9.82 -4.18
CA LEU A 57 -1.41 -9.90 -5.33
C LEU A 57 -2.02 -10.78 -6.40
N CYS A 58 -1.75 -10.46 -7.66
CA CYS A 58 -2.00 -11.42 -8.73
C CYS A 58 -0.96 -12.54 -8.66
N ALA A 59 -1.38 -13.80 -8.74
CA ALA A 59 -0.48 -14.95 -8.76
C ALA A 59 0.05 -15.25 -10.17
N ALA A 60 -0.60 -14.73 -11.21
CA ALA A 60 -0.10 -14.87 -12.56
C ALA A 60 1.11 -13.94 -12.71
N GLY A 61 2.30 -14.52 -12.84
CA GLY A 61 3.58 -13.82 -13.01
C GLY A 61 3.71 -13.07 -14.34
N HIS A 62 2.64 -12.43 -14.80
CA HIS A 62 2.64 -11.56 -15.96
C HIS A 62 3.20 -10.18 -15.57
N SER A 63 4.11 -9.66 -16.38
CA SER A 63 4.64 -8.30 -16.26
C SER A 63 3.63 -7.23 -16.66
N ASP A 64 2.54 -7.62 -17.32
CA ASP A 64 1.47 -6.72 -17.70
C ASP A 64 0.50 -6.59 -16.54
N HIS A 65 0.43 -5.39 -15.96
CA HIS A 65 -0.54 -5.01 -14.92
C HIS A 65 -1.98 -4.94 -15.45
N GLY A 66 -2.36 -5.77 -16.43
CA GLY A 66 -3.65 -5.75 -17.12
C GLY A 66 -4.81 -6.33 -16.30
N ASP A 67 -5.90 -6.72 -16.97
CA ASP A 67 -7.09 -7.32 -16.38
C ASP A 67 -6.76 -8.67 -15.70
N CYS A 68 -6.37 -8.60 -14.43
CA CYS A 68 -6.05 -9.75 -13.58
C CYS A 68 -7.29 -10.33 -12.90
N HIS A 69 -8.50 -9.85 -13.23
CA HIS A 69 -9.70 -10.06 -12.42
C HIS A 69 -10.05 -11.55 -12.31
N TRP A 70 -9.68 -12.35 -13.30
CA TRP A 70 -9.93 -13.79 -13.37
C TRP A 70 -8.72 -14.65 -12.98
N CYS A 71 -7.54 -14.06 -12.82
CA CYS A 71 -6.33 -14.79 -12.46
C CYS A 71 -6.40 -15.24 -10.99
N PRO A 72 -5.79 -16.37 -10.61
CA PRO A 72 -5.60 -16.65 -9.21
C PRO A 72 -4.85 -15.52 -8.48
N PHE A 73 -5.05 -15.42 -7.19
CA PHE A 73 -4.45 -14.39 -6.35
C PHE A 73 -3.77 -15.00 -5.12
N LEU A 74 -2.81 -14.24 -4.61
CA LEU A 74 -2.21 -14.47 -3.31
C LEU A 74 -2.67 -13.41 -2.32
N VAL A 75 -2.72 -13.77 -1.05
CA VAL A 75 -2.80 -12.80 0.04
C VAL A 75 -1.64 -13.01 0.98
N ALA A 76 -0.74 -12.04 1.06
CA ALA A 76 0.30 -12.00 2.08
C ALA A 76 -0.28 -11.35 3.33
N PHE A 77 -0.07 -11.97 4.48
CA PHE A 77 -0.57 -11.49 5.76
C PHE A 77 0.57 -11.45 6.76
N VAL A 78 0.85 -10.25 7.28
CA VAL A 78 1.89 -10.00 8.27
C VAL A 78 1.25 -9.66 9.60
N PHE A 79 1.80 -10.20 10.67
CA PHE A 79 1.23 -10.02 11.99
C PHE A 79 2.29 -10.06 13.09
N SER A 80 2.15 -9.15 14.04
CA SER A 80 3.10 -8.92 15.13
C SER A 80 2.40 -9.08 16.48
N ASN A 81 3.02 -9.82 17.39
CA ASN A 81 2.49 -10.00 18.75
C ASN A 81 3.30 -9.18 19.76
N HIS A 82 2.60 -8.31 20.50
CA HIS A 82 3.22 -7.40 21.47
C HIS A 82 3.86 -8.13 22.67
N ARG A 83 3.50 -9.40 22.93
CA ARG A 83 4.01 -10.14 24.10
C ARG A 83 5.36 -10.81 23.86
N ASP A 84 5.55 -11.41 22.68
CA ASP A 84 6.75 -12.17 22.34
C ASP A 84 7.69 -11.41 21.39
N LEU A 85 7.25 -10.24 20.87
CA LEU A 85 8.01 -9.41 19.93
C LEU A 85 8.42 -10.21 18.69
N ILE A 86 7.51 -11.09 18.25
CA ILE A 86 7.68 -11.88 17.04
C ILE A 86 6.78 -11.28 15.97
N THR A 87 7.39 -10.97 14.82
CA THR A 87 6.68 -10.67 13.58
C THR A 87 6.70 -11.91 12.72
N SER A 88 5.53 -12.29 12.25
CA SER A 88 5.32 -13.47 11.41
C SER A 88 4.56 -13.10 10.16
N ALA A 89 4.75 -13.88 9.11
CA ALA A 89 4.00 -13.75 7.88
C ALA A 89 3.61 -15.12 7.35
N CYS A 90 2.51 -15.14 6.62
CA CYS A 90 2.07 -16.31 5.86
C CYS A 90 1.36 -15.84 4.58
N VAL A 91 1.30 -16.72 3.58
CA VAL A 91 0.71 -16.40 2.28
C VAL A 91 -0.41 -17.38 1.96
N TYR A 92 -1.59 -16.86 1.65
CA TYR A 92 -2.72 -17.63 1.14
C TYR A 92 -2.65 -17.72 -0.38
N SER A 93 -2.99 -18.88 -0.95
CA SER A 93 -3.20 -19.04 -2.39
C SER A 93 -4.65 -19.37 -2.70
N SER A 94 -5.25 -18.64 -3.64
CA SER A 94 -6.61 -18.89 -4.10
C SER A 94 -6.73 -20.18 -4.92
N GLU A 95 -5.62 -20.71 -5.46
CA GLU A 95 -5.62 -21.97 -6.23
C GLU A 95 -5.76 -23.18 -5.30
N THR A 96 -5.01 -23.18 -4.21
CA THR A 96 -5.01 -24.28 -3.23
C THR A 96 -6.06 -24.09 -2.15
N GLY A 97 -6.49 -22.86 -1.93
CA GLY A 97 -7.46 -22.52 -0.90
C GLY A 97 -6.90 -22.56 0.53
N VAL A 98 -5.57 -22.56 0.70
CA VAL A 98 -4.92 -22.70 2.00
C VAL A 98 -3.83 -21.65 2.24
N TRP A 99 -3.56 -21.38 3.51
CA TRP A 99 -2.38 -20.64 3.95
C TRP A 99 -1.14 -21.52 3.90
N GLY A 100 -0.02 -20.96 3.45
CA GLY A 100 1.29 -21.58 3.43
C GLY A 100 1.95 -21.66 4.81
N GLU A 101 3.21 -22.06 4.81
CA GLU A 101 4.04 -22.10 6.02
C GLU A 101 4.26 -20.69 6.59
N ILE A 102 4.40 -20.62 7.92
CA ILE A 102 4.70 -19.38 8.61
C ILE A 102 6.20 -19.16 8.65
N THR A 103 6.60 -17.96 8.24
CA THR A 103 7.94 -17.45 8.48
C THR A 103 7.87 -16.43 9.60
N SER A 104 8.84 -16.48 10.51
CA SER A 104 8.91 -15.59 11.66
C SER A 104 10.32 -15.04 11.84
N ILE A 105 10.39 -13.82 12.35
CA ILE A 105 11.63 -13.18 12.79
C ILE A 105 11.37 -12.51 14.14
N HIS A 106 12.37 -12.56 15.02
CA HIS A 106 12.30 -11.88 16.31
C HIS A 106 12.69 -10.42 16.11
N ILE A 107 11.71 -9.52 16.13
CA ILE A 107 11.93 -8.10 15.93
C ILE A 107 11.52 -7.36 17.19
N ARG A 108 12.51 -6.75 17.87
CA ARG A 108 12.23 -5.98 19.08
C ARG A 108 11.36 -4.78 18.74
N ASP A 109 10.21 -4.70 19.41
CA ASP A 109 9.32 -3.55 19.41
C ASP A 109 8.82 -3.11 18.01
N SER A 110 8.95 -3.94 16.97
CA SER A 110 8.40 -3.67 15.63
C SER A 110 7.01 -4.26 15.49
N ILE A 111 6.00 -3.45 15.82
CA ILE A 111 4.60 -3.77 15.56
C ILE A 111 4.28 -3.25 14.16
N VAL A 112 3.65 -4.07 13.31
CA VAL A 112 3.26 -3.63 11.96
C VAL A 112 2.28 -2.46 12.04
N ASP A 113 2.57 -1.36 11.36
CA ASP A 113 1.63 -0.24 11.23
C ASP A 113 0.64 -0.56 10.11
N ALA A 114 -0.61 -0.22 10.35
CA ALA A 114 -1.68 -0.50 9.42
C ALA A 114 -1.79 0.66 8.43
N SER A 115 -0.81 0.70 7.53
CA SER A 115 -0.50 1.76 6.59
C SER A 115 -0.34 1.19 5.17
N PRO A 116 -0.44 2.01 4.11
CA PRO A 116 -0.32 1.52 2.74
C PRO A 116 0.98 0.76 2.50
N THR A 117 0.82 -0.43 1.95
CA THR A 117 1.90 -1.37 1.63
C THR A 117 2.54 -1.03 0.30
N ALA A 118 3.83 -1.37 0.13
CA ALA A 118 4.49 -1.26 -1.16
C ALA A 118 4.96 -2.62 -1.68
N LEU A 119 4.88 -2.80 -3.00
CA LEU A 119 5.40 -3.98 -3.69
C LEU A 119 6.55 -3.57 -4.62
N LEU A 120 7.70 -4.23 -4.49
CA LEU A 120 8.81 -4.10 -5.42
C LEU A 120 9.29 -5.50 -5.83
N GLY A 121 9.11 -5.84 -7.11
CA GLY A 121 9.39 -7.18 -7.60
C GLY A 121 8.48 -8.21 -6.91
N SER A 122 9.08 -9.20 -6.25
CA SER A 122 8.41 -10.23 -5.45
C SER A 122 8.45 -9.94 -3.95
N THR A 123 8.77 -8.71 -3.55
CA THR A 123 8.96 -8.34 -2.14
C THR A 123 7.94 -7.29 -1.72
N LEU A 124 7.27 -7.56 -0.60
CA LEU A 124 6.35 -6.63 0.05
C LEU A 124 7.01 -5.91 1.23
N TYR A 125 6.59 -4.67 1.45
CA TYR A 125 7.13 -3.80 2.49
C TYR A 125 5.99 -3.16 3.29
N TRP A 126 6.10 -3.22 4.62
CA TRP A 126 5.19 -2.56 5.57
C TRP A 126 5.97 -1.69 6.54
N LEU A 127 5.40 -0.55 6.91
CA LEU A 127 5.94 0.25 8.01
C LEU A 127 5.67 -0.44 9.35
N SER A 128 6.52 -0.12 10.32
CA SER A 128 6.39 -0.55 11.70
C SER A 128 6.44 0.65 12.65
N GLU A 129 5.78 0.52 13.81
CA GLU A 129 5.67 1.58 14.83
C GLU A 129 7.01 2.09 15.38
N ASN A 130 8.12 1.36 15.18
CA ASN A 130 9.45 1.74 15.67
C ASN A 130 10.36 2.31 14.58
N ASP A 131 9.79 3.01 13.60
CA ASP A 131 10.53 3.66 12.52
C ASP A 131 11.38 2.66 11.68
N SER A 132 10.80 1.50 11.37
CA SER A 132 11.41 0.49 10.52
C SER A 132 10.44 -0.03 9.46
N ILE A 133 10.98 -0.77 8.49
CA ILE A 133 10.23 -1.43 7.41
C ILE A 133 10.41 -2.93 7.54
N ILE A 134 9.29 -3.65 7.62
CA ILE A 134 9.24 -5.11 7.54
C ILE A 134 9.26 -5.50 6.07
N GLU A 135 10.24 -6.31 5.69
CA GLU A 135 10.40 -6.87 4.35
C GLU A 135 9.92 -8.32 4.32
N LEU A 136 9.05 -8.68 3.37
CA LEU A 136 8.68 -10.06 3.06
C LEU A 136 9.03 -10.39 1.62
N ASP A 137 10.07 -11.20 1.43
CA ASP A 137 10.42 -11.78 0.13
C ASP A 137 9.56 -13.02 -0.11
N LEU A 138 8.65 -12.94 -1.07
CA LEU A 138 7.68 -14.01 -1.36
C LEU A 138 8.33 -15.23 -2.02
N ASP A 139 9.41 -15.04 -2.80
CA ASP A 139 10.10 -16.13 -3.49
C ASP A 139 10.92 -16.97 -2.51
N LYS A 140 11.55 -16.30 -1.54
CA LYS A 140 12.35 -16.94 -0.49
C LYS A 140 11.54 -17.33 0.74
N ASN A 141 10.31 -16.82 0.85
CA ASN A 141 9.48 -16.89 2.05
C ASN A 141 10.25 -16.45 3.30
N SER A 142 10.93 -15.30 3.24
CA SER A 142 11.80 -14.80 4.30
C SER A 142 11.39 -13.40 4.76
N LEU A 143 11.53 -13.14 6.06
CA LEU A 143 11.34 -11.81 6.65
C LEU A 143 12.67 -11.16 6.98
N ASP A 144 12.78 -9.85 6.76
CA ASP A 144 13.90 -9.03 7.18
C ASP A 144 13.42 -7.63 7.64
N LEU A 145 14.34 -6.81 8.15
CA LEU A 145 14.07 -5.45 8.61
C LEU A 145 15.00 -4.44 7.94
N ILE A 146 14.41 -3.31 7.55
CA ILE A 146 15.15 -2.15 7.07
C ILE A 146 14.88 -0.98 8.01
N GLU A 147 15.94 -0.37 8.54
CA GLU A 147 15.83 0.90 9.29
C GLU A 147 15.37 2.03 8.37
N LEU A 148 14.48 2.92 8.85
CA LEU A 148 14.08 4.09 8.07
C LEU A 148 15.23 5.09 7.93
N PRO A 149 15.24 5.91 6.86
CA PRO A 149 16.24 6.95 6.69
C PRO A 149 16.13 8.09 7.71
N ASP A 150 14.96 8.22 8.35
CA ASP A 150 14.60 9.34 9.20
C ASP A 150 13.39 8.95 10.07
N ASP A 151 13.31 9.48 11.29
CA ASP A 151 12.28 9.11 12.26
C ASP A 151 10.93 9.74 11.93
N GLY A 152 9.82 9.08 12.27
CA GLY A 152 8.49 9.67 12.22
C GLY A 152 7.67 9.34 10.97
N PHE A 153 6.46 9.91 10.91
CA PHE A 153 5.43 9.44 10.00
C PHE A 153 5.74 9.73 8.52
N GLY A 154 5.71 8.68 7.71
CA GLY A 154 5.91 8.73 6.27
C GLY A 154 5.14 7.62 5.55
N ILE A 155 5.43 7.44 4.27
CA ILE A 155 4.90 6.34 3.46
C ILE A 155 6.03 5.70 2.65
N ILE A 156 5.87 4.41 2.38
CA ILE A 156 6.74 3.69 1.44
C ILE A 156 6.24 3.98 0.03
N MET A 157 7.17 4.10 -0.92
CA MET A 157 6.87 4.36 -2.33
C MET A 157 7.90 3.71 -3.24
N LEU A 158 7.69 3.75 -4.55
CA LEU A 158 8.71 3.43 -5.53
C LEU A 158 9.47 4.70 -5.90
N ALA A 159 10.79 4.69 -5.72
CA ALA A 159 11.64 5.80 -6.11
C ALA A 159 11.75 5.90 -7.64
N GLU A 160 12.17 7.08 -8.14
CA GLU A 160 12.29 7.35 -9.59
C GLU A 160 13.28 6.42 -10.31
N ASP A 161 14.24 5.86 -9.57
CA ASP A 161 15.22 4.89 -10.04
C ASP A 161 14.71 3.44 -10.00
N GLY A 162 13.45 3.22 -9.62
CA GLY A 162 12.82 1.91 -9.50
C GLY A 162 13.22 1.13 -8.25
N CYS A 163 13.91 1.77 -7.31
CA CYS A 163 14.27 1.16 -6.03
C CYS A 163 13.22 1.45 -4.96
N LEU A 164 13.38 0.80 -3.80
CA LEU A 164 12.55 1.07 -2.62
C LEU A 164 12.72 2.54 -2.21
N GLY A 165 11.62 3.27 -2.14
CA GLY A 165 11.57 4.68 -1.77
C GLY A 165 10.83 4.90 -0.45
N PHE A 166 11.14 6.02 0.18
CA PHE A 166 10.43 6.50 1.36
C PHE A 166 10.13 7.98 1.18
N ALA A 167 8.94 8.39 1.59
CA ALA A 167 8.52 9.77 1.60
C ALA A 167 8.11 10.18 3.01
N ARG A 168 8.64 11.31 3.47
CA ARG A 168 8.29 11.93 4.76
C ARG A 168 7.85 13.36 4.49
N LEU A 169 6.87 13.80 5.27
CA LEU A 169 6.44 15.18 5.25
C LEU A 169 6.81 15.88 6.55
N ASP A 170 7.63 16.93 6.47
CA ASP A 170 7.86 17.88 7.56
C ASP A 170 7.16 19.20 7.23
N ARG A 171 5.99 19.42 7.86
CA ARG A 171 5.06 20.52 7.54
C ARG A 171 4.65 20.50 6.06
N PHE A 172 5.28 21.34 5.25
CA PHE A 172 5.07 21.44 3.79
C PHE A 172 6.30 21.01 2.99
N SER A 173 7.36 20.55 3.64
CA SER A 173 8.56 20.02 2.99
C SER A 173 8.40 18.52 2.82
N LEU A 174 8.20 18.08 1.58
CA LEU A 174 8.16 16.68 1.20
C LEU A 174 9.58 16.19 0.89
N HIS A 175 10.09 15.31 1.74
CA HIS A 175 11.40 14.69 1.61
C HIS A 175 11.26 13.31 0.98
N LEU A 176 12.12 13.01 0.01
CA LEU A 176 12.10 11.76 -0.74
C LEU A 176 13.46 11.09 -0.66
N TRP A 177 13.47 9.80 -0.30
CA TRP A 177 14.66 8.96 -0.26
C TRP A 177 14.51 7.77 -1.21
N SER A 178 15.64 7.24 -1.65
CA SER A 178 15.73 5.97 -2.36
C SER A 178 16.79 5.10 -1.72
N ARG A 179 16.50 3.81 -1.56
CA ARG A 179 17.41 2.83 -0.98
C ARG A 179 18.20 2.15 -2.10
N VAL A 180 19.47 2.55 -2.26
CA VAL A 180 20.33 2.12 -3.37
C VAL A 180 21.68 1.62 -2.89
N ALA A 181 22.33 0.80 -3.71
CA ALA A 181 23.72 0.42 -3.49
C ALA A 181 24.65 1.60 -3.78
N SER A 182 25.55 1.91 -2.86
CA SER A 182 26.68 2.81 -3.10
C SER A 182 27.77 2.12 -3.92
N ILE A 183 28.81 2.88 -4.30
CA ILE A 183 29.92 2.41 -5.17
C ILE A 183 30.67 1.21 -4.57
N ASP A 184 30.71 1.12 -3.24
CA ASP A 184 31.28 0.02 -2.47
C ASP A 184 30.33 -1.19 -2.30
N GLY A 185 29.11 -1.12 -2.88
CA GLY A 185 28.13 -2.19 -2.86
C GLY A 185 27.24 -2.22 -1.62
N VAL A 186 27.41 -1.28 -0.67
CA VAL A 186 26.57 -1.20 0.54
C VAL A 186 25.22 -0.59 0.18
N VAL A 187 24.12 -1.27 0.52
CA VAL A 187 22.78 -0.76 0.25
C VAL A 187 22.33 0.13 1.41
N SER A 188 22.05 1.40 1.11
CA SER A 188 21.68 2.40 2.11
C SER A 188 20.70 3.44 1.54
N TRP A 189 20.08 4.21 2.42
CA TRP A 189 19.21 5.30 2.01
C TRP A 189 19.99 6.50 1.51
N THR A 190 19.60 7.01 0.35
CA THR A 190 20.09 8.27 -0.21
C THR A 190 18.94 9.26 -0.26
N HIS A 191 19.11 10.41 0.39
CA HIS A 191 18.15 11.52 0.30
C HIS A 191 18.21 12.11 -1.11
N ARG A 192 17.13 11.94 -1.87
CA ARG A 192 17.06 12.28 -3.30
C ARG A 192 16.65 13.72 -3.53
N ARG A 193 15.60 14.16 -2.84
CA ARG A 193 14.95 15.43 -3.14
C ARG A 193 14.15 15.96 -1.96
N VAL A 194 14.10 17.29 -1.87
CA VAL A 194 13.15 18.03 -1.02
C VAL A 194 12.25 18.86 -1.92
N ILE A 195 10.95 18.81 -1.67
CA ILE A 195 9.93 19.52 -2.43
C ILE A 195 9.16 20.41 -1.46
N ASP A 196 9.13 21.70 -1.76
CA ASP A 196 8.38 22.69 -0.99
C ASP A 196 6.95 22.79 -1.53
N LEU A 197 6.01 22.15 -0.84
CA LEU A 197 4.59 22.13 -1.20
C LEU A 197 3.92 23.49 -1.00
N GLU A 198 4.46 24.36 -0.15
CA GLU A 198 3.90 25.70 0.09
C GLU A 198 3.94 26.53 -1.21
N LYS A 199 4.98 26.32 -2.03
CA LYS A 199 5.11 26.97 -3.35
C LYS A 199 4.15 26.43 -4.41
N LEU A 200 3.59 25.24 -4.20
CA LEU A 200 2.68 24.57 -5.14
C LEU A 200 1.21 24.78 -4.76
N LEU A 201 0.94 25.04 -3.48
CA LEU A 201 -0.39 25.28 -2.94
C LEU A 201 -0.74 26.77 -2.99
N ALA A 202 -2.04 27.06 -3.07
CA ALA A 202 -2.49 28.44 -2.99
C ALA A 202 -2.34 28.98 -1.55
N PRO A 203 -1.92 30.25 -1.34
CA PRO A 203 -1.65 30.78 0.00
C PRO A 203 -2.82 30.65 0.99
N GLN A 204 -4.06 30.79 0.50
CA GLN A 204 -5.26 30.60 1.31
C GLN A 204 -5.45 29.17 1.81
N VAL A 205 -4.97 28.16 1.07
CA VAL A 205 -5.02 26.75 1.48
C VAL A 205 -4.01 26.51 2.61
N VAL A 206 -2.79 27.01 2.43
CA VAL A 206 -1.72 26.91 3.44
C VAL A 206 -2.18 27.55 4.75
N ALA A 207 -2.72 28.77 4.70
CA ALA A 207 -3.22 29.49 5.87
C ALA A 207 -4.41 28.78 6.55
N ALA A 208 -5.29 28.14 5.79
CA ALA A 208 -6.50 27.51 6.32
C ALA A 208 -6.27 26.11 6.93
N CYS A 209 -5.20 25.41 6.53
CA CYS A 209 -5.01 24.02 6.96
C CYS A 209 -4.60 23.86 8.43
N MET A 210 -4.17 24.94 9.09
CA MET A 210 -3.74 24.94 10.50
C MET A 210 -2.62 23.92 10.78
N ASP A 211 -1.62 23.83 9.90
CA ASP A 211 -0.52 22.85 9.95
C ASP A 211 -0.97 21.37 9.98
N ARG A 212 -2.23 21.08 9.62
CA ARG A 212 -2.74 19.71 9.49
C ARG A 212 -2.50 19.20 8.08
N VAL A 213 -1.25 18.79 7.86
CA VAL A 213 -0.80 18.20 6.60
C VAL A 213 -0.22 16.82 6.88
N GLY A 214 -0.52 15.84 6.01
CA GLY A 214 -0.02 14.48 6.16
C GLY A 214 -0.07 13.69 4.86
N LEU A 215 0.78 12.67 4.77
CA LEU A 215 0.77 11.74 3.65
C LEU A 215 -0.33 10.70 3.86
N ALA A 216 -1.05 10.37 2.80
CA ALA A 216 -2.21 9.49 2.84
C ALA A 216 -1.98 8.17 2.11
N GLY A 217 -1.05 8.13 1.16
CA GLY A 217 -0.76 6.92 0.39
C GLY A 217 -0.05 7.24 -0.93
N TYR A 218 0.31 6.18 -1.64
CA TYR A 218 1.03 6.24 -2.91
C TYR A 218 0.37 5.33 -3.94
N ALA A 219 0.13 5.86 -5.15
CA ALA A 219 -0.32 5.07 -6.29
C ALA A 219 0.90 4.69 -7.14
N GLU A 220 1.34 3.43 -7.02
CA GLU A 220 2.51 2.86 -7.70
C GLU A 220 2.50 3.15 -9.21
N ASP A 221 1.42 2.78 -9.90
CA ASP A 221 1.33 2.91 -11.36
C ASP A 221 1.27 4.36 -11.87
N ALA A 222 0.65 5.25 -11.09
CA ALA A 222 0.45 6.65 -11.48
C ALA A 222 1.62 7.54 -11.04
N ASN A 223 2.47 7.04 -10.16
CA ASN A 223 3.52 7.80 -9.47
C ASN A 223 2.96 9.07 -8.79
N VAL A 224 1.84 8.89 -8.08
CA VAL A 224 1.11 9.96 -7.37
C VAL A 224 1.17 9.72 -5.88
N ILE A 225 1.54 10.75 -5.13
CA ILE A 225 1.41 10.77 -3.67
C ILE A 225 0.10 11.49 -3.31
N PHE A 226 -0.67 10.91 -2.41
CA PHE A 226 -1.85 11.55 -1.84
C PHE A 226 -1.46 12.29 -0.57
N ILE A 227 -1.89 13.55 -0.48
CA ILE A 227 -1.56 14.44 0.63
C ILE A 227 -2.84 15.03 1.19
N HIS A 228 -3.09 14.79 2.47
CA HIS A 228 -4.12 15.51 3.20
C HIS A 228 -3.58 16.89 3.54
N VAL A 229 -4.27 17.94 3.07
CA VAL A 229 -4.05 19.34 3.46
C VAL A 229 -5.41 19.84 3.93
N HIS A 230 -5.65 19.82 5.24
CA HIS A 230 -6.99 19.99 5.81
C HIS A 230 -7.72 21.23 5.25
N PRO A 231 -9.01 21.13 4.86
CA PRO A 231 -9.91 19.97 4.95
C PRO A 231 -9.97 19.12 3.68
N HIS A 232 -8.95 19.18 2.83
CA HIS A 232 -8.96 18.57 1.50
C HIS A 232 -7.85 17.56 1.31
N THR A 233 -8.00 16.73 0.29
CA THR A 233 -6.96 15.81 -0.17
C THR A 233 -6.49 16.26 -1.55
N TYR A 234 -5.19 16.17 -1.78
CA TYR A 234 -4.54 16.52 -3.02
C TYR A 234 -3.80 15.31 -3.59
N MET A 235 -3.79 15.23 -4.92
CA MET A 235 -2.90 14.36 -5.68
C MET A 235 -1.67 15.17 -6.05
N PHE A 236 -0.49 14.66 -5.67
CA PHE A 236 0.78 15.23 -6.06
C PHE A 236 1.48 14.31 -7.06
N HIS A 237 1.58 14.78 -8.30
CA HIS A 237 2.19 14.07 -9.42
C HIS A 237 3.70 14.29 -9.40
N LEU A 238 4.46 13.27 -8.97
CA LEU A 238 5.90 13.40 -8.73
C LEU A 238 6.70 13.82 -9.97
N LYS A 239 6.33 13.29 -11.15
CA LYS A 239 7.04 13.56 -12.42
C LYS A 239 6.77 14.97 -12.94
N SER A 240 5.49 15.39 -12.99
CA SER A 240 5.10 16.68 -13.55
C SER A 240 5.19 17.82 -12.55
N MET A 241 5.41 17.51 -11.26
CA MET A 241 5.40 18.47 -10.15
C MET A 241 4.08 19.24 -10.03
N GLN A 242 2.98 18.65 -10.51
CA GLN A 242 1.66 19.23 -10.43
C GLN A 242 0.93 18.73 -9.19
N ILE A 243 0.18 19.63 -8.56
CA ILE A 243 -0.69 19.32 -7.44
C ILE A 243 -2.13 19.66 -7.82
N GLU A 244 -3.03 18.72 -7.62
CA GLU A 244 -4.45 18.90 -7.92
C GLU A 244 -5.31 18.46 -6.74
N ARG A 245 -6.41 19.18 -6.51
CA ARG A 245 -7.32 18.89 -5.42
C ARG A 245 -8.32 17.81 -5.84
N LEU A 246 -8.50 16.80 -5.00
CA LEU A 246 -9.60 15.86 -5.16
C LEU A 246 -10.95 16.54 -4.90
N GLN A 247 -11.89 16.38 -5.84
CA GLN A 247 -13.22 16.99 -5.72
C GLN A 247 -14.07 16.34 -4.61
N ARG A 248 -13.91 15.02 -4.42
CA ARG A 248 -14.61 14.27 -3.38
C ARG A 248 -13.75 14.24 -2.11
N GLY A 249 -14.35 14.64 -0.99
CA GLY A 249 -13.73 14.43 0.32
C GLY A 249 -13.66 12.94 0.61
N ILE A 250 -12.50 12.47 1.04
CA ILE A 250 -12.30 11.08 1.46
C ILE A 250 -12.19 11.06 2.97
N SER A 251 -12.91 10.15 3.62
CA SER A 251 -12.83 9.90 5.05
C SER A 251 -11.73 8.88 5.33
N GLY A 252 -10.89 9.09 6.34
CA GLY A 252 -9.83 8.16 6.69
C GLY A 252 -8.45 8.83 6.70
N TRP A 253 -7.50 8.18 7.36
CA TRP A 253 -6.10 8.63 7.43
C TRP A 253 -5.27 8.18 6.23
N PHE A 254 -5.62 7.01 5.67
CA PHE A 254 -4.93 6.41 4.55
C PHE A 254 -5.86 6.19 3.37
N LEU A 255 -5.27 6.20 2.18
CA LEU A 255 -5.93 5.98 0.90
C LEU A 255 -5.29 4.78 0.22
N PHE A 256 -6.14 3.90 -0.30
CA PHE A 256 -5.72 2.76 -1.09
C PHE A 256 -6.15 3.03 -2.54
N PRO A 257 -5.22 3.47 -3.41
CA PRO A 257 -5.52 3.73 -4.81
C PRO A 257 -5.94 2.43 -5.49
N TYR A 258 -7.14 2.44 -6.03
CA TYR A 258 -7.68 1.34 -6.81
C TYR A 258 -7.55 1.69 -8.29
N ARG A 259 -6.97 0.77 -9.05
CA ARG A 259 -6.94 0.84 -10.51
C ARG A 259 -7.46 -0.47 -11.07
N SER A 260 -8.32 -0.35 -12.07
CA SER A 260 -8.79 -1.46 -12.88
C SER A 260 -8.93 -1.01 -14.34
N PHE A 261 -8.99 -1.99 -15.24
CA PHE A 261 -9.20 -1.81 -16.66
C PHE A 261 -10.60 -2.28 -17.01
N TYR A 262 -11.34 -1.47 -17.74
CA TYR A 262 -12.64 -1.90 -18.25
C TYR A 262 -12.40 -2.84 -19.44
N THR A 263 -12.66 -4.13 -19.29
CA THR A 263 -12.82 -5.03 -20.44
C THR A 263 -14.29 -5.07 -20.84
N PRO A 264 -14.69 -4.50 -22.00
CA PRO A 264 -16.01 -4.71 -22.53
C PRO A 264 -16.20 -6.22 -22.74
N GLY A 265 -17.25 -6.79 -22.16
CA GLY A 265 -17.54 -8.22 -22.29
C GLY A 265 -17.59 -8.67 -23.76
N PRO A 266 -17.39 -9.97 -24.05
CA PRO A 266 -17.34 -10.50 -25.42
C PRO A 266 -18.72 -10.36 -26.08
N GLY A 267 -18.95 -9.21 -26.70
CA GLY A 267 -20.24 -8.84 -27.25
C GLY A 267 -20.25 -7.39 -27.72
N ILE A 268 -19.47 -7.10 -28.77
CA ILE A 268 -19.68 -6.12 -29.86
C ILE A 268 -18.29 -5.69 -30.35
N THR A 269 -17.91 -6.18 -31.52
CA THR A 269 -16.76 -5.69 -32.28
C THR A 269 -17.05 -4.28 -32.79
N THR A 270 -16.52 -3.28 -32.09
CA THR A 270 -16.17 -2.00 -32.71
C THR A 270 -14.75 -1.65 -32.31
N GLY A 271 -13.86 -1.60 -33.29
CA GLY A 271 -12.43 -1.47 -33.10
C GLY A 271 -12.00 -0.18 -32.41
N GLY A 272 -10.80 -0.23 -31.82
CA GLY A 272 -10.07 0.92 -31.30
C GLY A 272 -10.68 1.54 -30.06
N GLY A 273 -10.75 0.80 -28.96
CA GLY A 273 -11.03 1.36 -27.64
C GLY A 273 -9.72 1.51 -26.88
N ASP A 274 -9.34 2.74 -26.55
CA ASP A 274 -8.36 3.00 -25.50
C ASP A 274 -8.85 2.33 -24.21
N ASP A 275 -8.02 1.49 -23.60
CA ASP A 275 -8.27 0.93 -22.27
C ASP A 275 -8.36 2.09 -21.27
N GLN A 276 -9.58 2.50 -20.90
CA GLN A 276 -9.79 3.53 -19.90
C GLN A 276 -9.58 2.92 -18.52
N ALA A 277 -8.43 3.22 -17.90
CA ALA A 277 -8.20 2.93 -16.50
C ALA A 277 -8.82 4.03 -15.64
N GLU A 278 -9.71 3.67 -14.70
CA GLU A 278 -10.27 4.59 -13.73
C GLU A 278 -9.54 4.46 -12.39
N LEU A 279 -9.08 5.58 -11.83
CA LEU A 279 -8.51 5.64 -10.48
C LEU A 279 -9.65 5.88 -9.50
N LEU A 280 -10.02 4.84 -8.76
CA LEU A 280 -10.94 4.92 -7.64
C LEU A 280 -10.14 4.91 -6.33
N TYR A 281 -10.77 5.37 -5.26
CA TYR A 281 -10.15 5.39 -3.94
C TYR A 281 -11.07 4.69 -2.96
N ILE A 282 -10.50 3.73 -2.23
CA ILE A 282 -11.19 3.03 -1.16
C ILE A 282 -10.58 3.49 0.16
N SER A 283 -11.45 3.83 1.10
CA SER A 283 -11.12 4.20 2.48
C SER A 283 -11.61 3.12 3.43
#